data_AF-A0A2N2CEE9-F1
#
_entry.id   AF-A0A2N2CEE9-F1
#
_cell.length_a   1.000
_cell.length_b   1.000
_cell.length_c   1.000
_cell.angle_alpha   90.00
_cell.angle_beta   90.00
_cell.angle_gamma   90.00
#
_symmetry.space_group_name_H-M   'P 1'
#
loop_
_entity.id
_entity.type
_entity.pdbx_description
1 polymer ?
#
loop_
_entity_poly.entity_id
_entity_poly.type
_entity_poly.pdbx_seq_one_letter_code
_entity_poly.pdbx_strand_id
1 'polypeptide(L)'
;MNDKDARTNIIKVVVNMLSEVDDVEQITVRQVAERANVGIGLINYHFNSKNNLLSIAVAEYMAKMATGFLIQGNAFNSNPVEKFKTMLKELYSFGEQHEKLIKFTITQNILNGEMQTPLFLIPVLKEIFEDKKDEMGLRIIALQVLLPIQVASINPTEFHLYSGIDLHEEDQRNSFIHALVDNIMKVQ
;
A
#
# COMPACT_ATOMS: atom_id res chain seq x y z
N MET A 1 -3.75 -33.95 -2.67
CA MET A 1 -4.06 -32.58 -2.21
C MET A 1 -5.34 -32.16 -2.91
N ASN A 2 -6.36 -31.68 -2.20
CA ASN A 2 -7.57 -31.17 -2.88
C ASN A 2 -7.27 -29.77 -3.46
N ASP A 3 -8.15 -29.28 -4.34
CA ASP A 3 -7.99 -28.02 -5.07
C ASP A 3 -7.78 -26.80 -4.15
N LYS A 4 -8.55 -26.74 -3.05
CA LYS A 4 -8.48 -25.66 -2.06
C LYS A 4 -7.19 -25.68 -1.24
N ASP A 5 -6.70 -26.88 -0.91
CA ASP A 5 -5.44 -27.09 -0.21
C ASP A 5 -4.27 -26.67 -1.10
N ALA A 6 -4.34 -26.96 -2.41
CA ALA A 6 -3.33 -26.58 -3.38
C ALA A 6 -3.20 -25.06 -3.51
N ARG A 7 -4.33 -24.38 -3.73
CA ARG A 7 -4.37 -22.91 -3.78
C ARG A 7 -3.78 -22.28 -2.51
N THR A 8 -4.19 -22.77 -1.34
CA THR A 8 -3.72 -22.25 -0.04
C THR A 8 -2.23 -22.50 0.16
N ASN A 9 -1.73 -23.68 -0.22
CA ASN A 9 -0.31 -24.02 -0.12
C ASN A 9 0.54 -23.12 -1.03
N ILE A 10 0.11 -22.91 -2.27
CA ILE A 10 0.80 -22.03 -3.23
C ILE A 10 0.93 -20.62 -2.65
N ILE A 11 -0.17 -20.04 -2.13
CA ILE A 11 -0.13 -18.70 -1.53
C ILE A 11 0.84 -18.65 -0.35
N LYS A 12 0.75 -19.62 0.58
CA LYS A 12 1.67 -19.69 1.74
C LYS A 12 3.13 -19.75 1.32
N VAL A 13 3.46 -20.51 0.28
CA VAL A 13 4.82 -20.60 -0.26
C VAL A 13 5.28 -19.25 -0.80
N VAL A 14 4.44 -18.56 -1.59
CA VAL A 14 4.79 -17.22 -2.10
C VAL A 14 4.95 -16.21 -0.98
N VAL A 15 4.06 -16.21 0.02
CA VAL A 15 4.16 -15.34 1.20
C VAL A 15 5.49 -15.54 1.95
N ASN A 16 5.95 -16.78 2.08
CA ASN A 16 7.26 -17.05 2.70
C ASN A 16 8.41 -16.56 1.80
N MET A 17 8.33 -16.78 0.49
CA MET A 17 9.33 -16.30 -0.47
C MET A 17 9.45 -14.77 -0.47
N LEU A 18 8.35 -14.03 -0.25
CA LEU A 18 8.38 -12.57 -0.16
C LEU A 18 9.25 -12.05 0.99
N SER A 19 9.46 -12.84 2.05
CA SER A 19 10.37 -12.47 3.14
C SER A 19 11.86 -12.75 2.83
N GLU A 20 12.14 -13.43 1.73
CA GLU A 20 13.49 -13.86 1.32
C GLU A 20 14.05 -13.01 0.16
N VAL A 21 13.23 -12.13 -0.42
CA VAL A 21 13.60 -11.33 -1.59
C VAL A 21 13.33 -9.84 -1.35
N ASP A 22 14.23 -9.00 -1.84
CA ASP A 22 14.00 -7.55 -1.84
C ASP A 22 13.03 -7.13 -2.95
N ASP A 23 12.93 -7.94 -4.01
CA ASP A 23 12.18 -7.63 -5.22
C ASP A 23 11.22 -8.77 -5.58
N VAL A 24 9.92 -8.47 -5.51
CA VAL A 24 8.85 -9.42 -5.81
C VAL A 24 8.92 -9.96 -7.23
N GLU A 25 9.53 -9.23 -8.17
CA GLU A 25 9.70 -9.69 -9.54
C GLU A 25 10.69 -10.86 -9.67
N GLN A 26 11.57 -11.07 -8.69
CA GLN A 26 12.49 -12.22 -8.64
C GLN A 26 11.75 -13.56 -8.44
N ILE A 27 10.53 -13.54 -7.92
CA ILE A 27 9.73 -14.75 -7.72
C ILE A 27 9.17 -15.22 -9.07
N THR A 28 9.56 -16.41 -9.51
CA THR A 28 9.07 -17.02 -10.76
C THR A 28 8.05 -18.12 -10.50
N VAL A 29 7.13 -18.35 -11.45
CA VAL A 29 6.16 -19.45 -11.38
C VAL A 29 6.85 -20.82 -11.24
N ARG A 30 8.06 -20.98 -11.80
CA ARG A 30 8.84 -22.22 -11.68
C ARG A 30 9.32 -22.46 -10.25
N GLN A 31 9.90 -21.44 -9.60
CA GLN A 31 10.34 -21.55 -8.20
C GLN A 31 9.15 -21.81 -7.27
N VAL A 32 8.00 -21.17 -7.53
CA VAL A 32 6.79 -21.43 -6.75
C VAL A 32 6.31 -22.87 -6.93
N ALA A 33 6.28 -23.38 -8.17
CA ALA A 33 5.87 -24.75 -8.46
C ALA A 33 6.75 -25.78 -7.74
N GLU A 34 8.07 -25.59 -7.81
CA GLU A 34 9.06 -26.44 -7.15
C GLU A 34 8.88 -26.41 -5.63
N ARG A 35 8.80 -25.22 -5.03
CA ARG A 35 8.73 -25.07 -3.57
C ARG A 35 7.38 -25.47 -2.97
N ALA A 36 6.30 -25.34 -3.74
CA ALA A 36 4.97 -25.83 -3.37
C ALA A 36 4.75 -27.31 -3.71
N ASN A 37 5.70 -27.96 -4.40
CA ASN A 37 5.59 -29.32 -4.91
C ASN A 37 4.31 -29.54 -5.75
N VAL A 38 4.08 -28.66 -6.70
CA VAL A 38 2.92 -28.69 -7.63
C VAL A 38 3.37 -28.51 -9.08
N GLY A 39 2.52 -28.93 -10.02
CA GLY A 39 2.75 -28.63 -11.44
C GLY A 39 2.46 -27.16 -11.78
N ILE A 40 3.22 -26.58 -12.72
CA ILE A 40 3.01 -25.20 -13.22
C ILE A 40 1.58 -24.97 -13.71
N GLY A 41 0.97 -25.98 -14.36
CA GLY A 41 -0.42 -25.89 -14.84
C GLY A 41 -1.43 -25.65 -13.73
N LEU A 42 -1.17 -26.15 -12.51
CA LEU A 42 -2.05 -25.94 -11.35
C LEU A 42 -1.98 -24.51 -10.85
N ILE A 43 -0.81 -23.87 -10.91
CA ILE A 43 -0.66 -22.45 -10.58
C ILE A 43 -1.46 -21.60 -11.58
N ASN A 44 -1.30 -21.85 -12.88
CA ASN A 44 -2.04 -21.10 -13.89
C ASN A 44 -3.55 -21.30 -13.77
N TYR A 45 -4.00 -22.51 -13.45
CA TYR A 45 -5.42 -22.82 -13.20
C TYR A 45 -6.02 -21.97 -12.07
N HIS A 46 -5.29 -21.83 -10.96
CA HIS A 46 -5.80 -21.09 -9.79
C HIS A 46 -5.66 -19.57 -9.89
N PHE A 47 -4.62 -19.08 -10.57
CA PHE A 47 -4.22 -17.68 -10.47
C PHE A 47 -4.22 -16.95 -11.80
N ASN A 48 -4.38 -17.62 -12.94
CA ASN A 48 -4.36 -17.06 -14.31
C ASN A 48 -3.03 -16.42 -14.75
N SER A 49 -2.33 -15.68 -13.88
CA SER A 49 -1.05 -15.03 -14.17
C SER A 49 -0.15 -14.96 -12.94
N LYS A 50 1.16 -14.78 -13.17
CA LYS A 50 2.15 -14.48 -12.12
C LYS A 50 1.72 -13.26 -11.31
N ASN A 51 1.31 -12.18 -11.97
CA ASN A 51 0.98 -10.93 -11.29
C ASN A 51 -0.22 -11.11 -10.35
N ASN A 52 -1.26 -11.82 -10.76
CA ASN A 52 -2.41 -12.08 -9.88
C ASN A 52 -2.04 -12.96 -8.67
N LEU A 53 -1.19 -13.99 -8.86
CA LEU A 53 -0.64 -14.76 -7.75
C LEU A 53 0.13 -13.87 -6.76
N LEU A 54 1.03 -13.04 -7.29
CA LEU A 54 1.83 -12.13 -6.48
C LEU A 54 0.95 -11.10 -5.77
N SER A 55 -0.03 -10.48 -6.43
CA SER A 55 -0.96 -9.53 -5.81
C SER A 55 -1.69 -10.13 -4.59
N ILE A 56 -2.20 -11.36 -4.72
CA ILE A 56 -2.86 -12.05 -3.61
C ILE A 56 -1.89 -12.32 -2.45
N ALA A 57 -0.70 -12.85 -2.76
CA ALA A 57 0.29 -13.17 -1.75
C ALA A 57 0.84 -11.91 -1.05
N VAL A 58 1.08 -10.84 -1.81
CA VAL A 58 1.53 -9.55 -1.29
C VAL A 58 0.45 -8.93 -0.40
N ALA A 59 -0.82 -8.97 -0.79
CA ALA A 59 -1.91 -8.50 0.08
C ALA A 59 -1.96 -9.26 1.41
N GLU A 60 -1.79 -10.60 1.40
CA GLU A 60 -1.73 -11.39 2.64
C GLU A 60 -0.49 -11.08 3.49
N TYR A 61 0.67 -10.89 2.86
CA TYR A 61 1.91 -10.52 3.54
C TYR A 61 1.80 -9.12 4.18
N MET A 62 1.25 -8.16 3.44
CA MET A 62 0.96 -6.80 3.91
C MET A 62 -0.05 -6.78 5.06
N ALA A 63 -1.12 -7.57 4.98
CA ALA A 63 -2.09 -7.68 6.07
C ALA A 63 -1.45 -8.18 7.37
N LYS A 64 -0.51 -9.13 7.29
CA LYS A 64 0.26 -9.61 8.45
C LYS A 64 1.20 -8.56 9.02
N MET A 65 1.74 -7.66 8.20
CA MET A 65 2.57 -6.55 8.67
C MET A 65 1.71 -5.43 9.29
N ALA A 66 0.55 -5.14 8.69
CA ALA A 66 -0.35 -4.09 9.11
C ALA A 66 -1.00 -4.33 10.48
N THR A 67 -1.14 -5.58 10.94
CA THR A 67 -1.63 -5.89 12.30
C THR A 67 -0.73 -5.32 13.40
N GLY A 68 0.57 -5.07 13.13
CA GLY A 68 1.47 -4.38 14.06
C GLY A 68 1.37 -2.85 14.02
N PHE A 69 0.86 -2.30 12.91
CA PHE A 69 0.84 -0.87 12.60
C PHE A 69 -0.42 -0.17 13.12
N LEU A 70 -1.59 -0.79 12.95
CA LEU A 70 -2.89 -0.25 13.40
C LEU A 70 -3.05 -0.19 14.93
N ILE A 71 -2.17 -0.85 15.69
CA ILE A 71 -2.21 -0.87 17.16
C ILE A 71 -1.46 0.34 17.76
N GLN A 72 -0.52 0.95 17.03
CA GLN A 72 0.38 1.98 17.57
C GLN A 72 -0.05 3.43 17.26
N GLY A 73 -0.86 3.66 16.21
CA GLY A 73 -1.34 4.99 15.81
C GLY A 73 -2.36 5.67 16.75
N ASN A 74 -2.70 5.05 17.88
CA ASN A 74 -3.61 5.61 18.89
C ASN A 74 -2.91 6.46 19.96
N ALA A 75 -1.65 6.83 19.73
CA ALA A 75 -0.81 7.44 20.75
C ALA A 75 -0.71 8.98 20.60
N PHE A 76 -1.34 9.70 21.55
CA PHE A 76 -0.96 11.02 22.09
C PHE A 76 -1.31 12.34 21.40
N ASN A 77 -1.97 12.42 20.23
CA ASN A 77 -2.29 13.72 19.63
C ASN A 77 -3.80 14.04 19.58
N SER A 78 -4.23 15.13 20.22
CA SER A 78 -5.64 15.54 20.29
C SER A 78 -6.12 16.28 19.04
N ASN A 79 -5.21 16.77 18.19
CA ASN A 79 -5.55 17.45 16.94
C ASN A 79 -5.71 16.43 15.80
N PRO A 80 -6.93 16.26 15.22
CA PRO A 80 -7.18 15.31 14.14
C PRO A 80 -6.35 15.55 12.87
N VAL A 81 -5.99 16.80 12.56
CA VAL A 81 -5.16 17.14 11.39
C VAL A 81 -3.73 16.66 11.58
N GLU A 82 -3.16 16.84 12.77
CA GLU A 82 -1.81 16.35 13.07
C GLU A 82 -1.78 14.83 13.15
N LYS A 83 -2.82 14.21 13.71
CA LYS A 83 -3.01 12.75 13.67
C LYS A 83 -3.02 12.24 12.23
N PHE A 84 -3.70 12.93 11.31
CA PHE A 84 -3.73 12.56 9.90
C PHE A 84 -2.36 12.69 9.23
N LYS A 85 -1.63 13.79 9.48
CA LYS A 85 -0.25 13.97 9.00
C LYS A 85 0.68 12.87 9.52
N THR A 86 0.62 12.54 10.81
CA THR A 86 1.41 11.46 11.40
C THR A 86 1.10 10.12 10.75
N MET A 87 -0.17 9.77 10.59
CA MET A 87 -0.58 8.52 9.95
C MET A 87 -0.02 8.40 8.51
N LEU A 88 -0.03 9.48 7.72
CA LEU A 88 0.54 9.49 6.37
C LEU A 88 2.06 9.31 6.37
N LYS A 89 2.77 9.91 7.34
CA LYS A 89 4.22 9.75 7.50
C LYS A 89 4.59 8.32 7.87
N GLU A 90 3.88 7.73 8.83
CA GLU A 90 4.10 6.35 9.22
C GLU A 90 3.86 5.39 8.04
N LEU A 91 2.82 5.63 7.24
CA LEU A 91 2.53 4.82 6.04
C LEU A 91 3.68 4.91 5.02
N TYR A 92 4.31 6.08 4.90
CA TYR A 92 5.47 6.26 4.06
C TYR A 92 6.70 5.53 4.60
N SER A 93 7.00 5.70 5.89
CA SER A 93 8.15 5.04 6.54
C SER A 93 8.04 3.52 6.46
N PHE A 94 6.83 2.97 6.57
CA PHE A 94 6.57 1.56 6.32
C PHE A 94 6.91 1.17 4.88
N GLY A 95 6.55 2.00 3.92
CA GLY A 95 6.82 1.70 2.51
C GLY A 95 8.26 1.85 2.09
N GLU A 96 9.02 2.72 2.73
CA GLU A 96 10.46 2.89 2.51
C GLU A 96 11.24 1.61 2.86
N GLN A 97 10.87 0.91 3.95
CA GLN A 97 11.50 -0.35 4.34
C GLN A 97 11.22 -1.50 3.36
N HIS A 98 10.23 -1.35 2.49
CA HIS A 98 9.74 -2.37 1.57
C HIS A 98 9.47 -1.79 0.17
N GLU A 99 10.34 -0.89 -0.32
CA GLU A 99 10.08 -0.02 -1.47
C GLU A 99 9.56 -0.77 -2.71
N LYS A 100 10.25 -1.84 -3.12
CA LYS A 100 9.87 -2.61 -4.33
C LYS A 100 8.55 -3.36 -4.17
N LEU A 101 8.31 -3.89 -2.97
CA LEU A 101 7.05 -4.56 -2.63
C LEU A 101 5.89 -3.56 -2.68
N ILE A 102 6.06 -2.39 -2.05
CA ILE A 102 5.07 -1.33 -2.07
C ILE A 102 4.83 -0.80 -3.47
N LYS A 103 5.88 -0.57 -4.25
CA LYS A 103 5.76 -0.15 -5.65
C LYS A 103 4.93 -1.13 -6.47
N PHE A 104 5.16 -2.44 -6.29
CA PHE A 104 4.33 -3.46 -6.92
C PHE A 104 2.86 -3.36 -6.45
N THR A 105 2.61 -3.30 -5.14
CA THR A 105 1.25 -3.18 -4.58
C THR A 105 0.53 -1.95 -5.12
N ILE A 106 1.14 -0.76 -5.06
CA ILE A 106 0.54 0.48 -5.53
C ILE A 106 0.21 0.37 -7.02
N THR A 107 1.15 -0.14 -7.83
CA THR A 107 0.95 -0.30 -9.27
C THR A 107 -0.23 -1.22 -9.57
N GLN A 108 -0.31 -2.38 -8.91
CA GLN A 108 -1.40 -3.32 -9.09
C GLN A 108 -2.74 -2.73 -8.64
N ASN A 109 -2.79 -2.06 -7.48
CA ASN A 109 -4.00 -1.45 -6.97
C ASN A 109 -4.56 -0.38 -7.93
N ILE A 110 -3.68 0.48 -8.47
CA ILE A 110 -4.08 1.51 -9.43
C ILE A 110 -4.60 0.88 -10.73
N LEU A 111 -3.88 -0.09 -11.29
CA LEU A 111 -4.26 -0.74 -12.55
C LEU A 111 -5.58 -1.52 -12.45
N ASN A 112 -5.84 -2.12 -11.29
CA ASN A 112 -7.04 -2.92 -11.04
C ASN A 112 -8.22 -2.11 -10.48
N GLY A 113 -8.05 -0.81 -10.22
CA GLY A 113 -9.10 0.05 -9.67
C GLY A 113 -9.47 -0.30 -8.22
N GLU A 114 -8.50 -0.79 -7.43
CA GLU A 114 -8.74 -1.12 -6.02
C GLU A 114 -8.91 0.13 -5.16
N MET A 115 -10.06 0.26 -4.51
CA MET A 115 -10.43 1.44 -3.71
C MET A 115 -10.43 1.18 -2.20
N GLN A 116 -9.79 0.10 -1.72
CA GLN A 116 -9.75 -0.21 -0.29
C GLN A 116 -8.78 0.69 0.47
N THR A 117 -7.62 1.02 -0.11
CA THR A 117 -6.58 1.82 0.57
C THR A 117 -7.07 3.23 0.99
N PRO A 118 -7.79 3.99 0.15
CA PRO A 118 -8.36 5.27 0.57
C PRO A 118 -9.34 5.18 1.75
N LEU A 119 -10.00 4.03 1.96
CA LEU A 119 -10.97 3.86 3.04
C LEU A 119 -10.35 3.91 4.43
N PHE A 120 -9.06 3.57 4.55
CA PHE A 120 -8.33 3.68 5.83
C PHE A 120 -8.23 5.12 6.33
N LEU A 121 -8.34 6.11 5.44
CA LEU A 121 -8.29 7.53 5.82
C LEU A 121 -9.64 8.05 6.33
N ILE A 122 -10.74 7.35 6.05
CA ILE A 122 -12.10 7.84 6.33
C ILE A 122 -12.34 8.12 7.82
N PRO A 123 -11.91 7.27 8.79
CA PRO A 123 -12.14 7.55 10.20
C PRO A 123 -11.55 8.89 10.66
N VAL A 124 -10.29 9.17 10.33
CA VAL A 124 -9.64 10.43 10.73
C VAL A 124 -10.18 11.62 9.93
N LEU A 125 -10.57 11.44 8.67
CA LEU A 125 -11.22 12.49 7.90
C LEU A 125 -12.61 12.83 8.48
N LYS A 126 -13.36 11.87 9.02
CA LYS A 126 -14.60 12.14 9.78
C LYS A 126 -14.33 12.96 11.03
N GLU A 127 -13.24 12.67 11.76
CA GLU A 127 -12.83 13.48 12.93
C GLU A 127 -12.47 14.92 12.53
N ILE A 128 -11.87 15.14 11.36
CA ILE A 128 -11.46 16.47 10.89
C ILE A 128 -12.64 17.30 10.37
N PHE A 129 -13.49 16.68 9.55
CA PHE A 129 -14.54 17.40 8.82
C PHE A 129 -15.90 17.35 9.49
N GLU A 130 -16.12 16.44 10.44
CA GLU A 130 -17.40 16.27 11.13
C GLU A 130 -18.56 16.25 10.12
N ASP A 131 -19.54 17.14 10.26
CA ASP A 131 -20.70 17.25 9.38
C ASP A 131 -20.46 18.18 8.16
N LYS A 132 -19.26 18.76 8.00
CA LYS A 132 -18.94 19.68 6.88
C LYS A 132 -18.84 18.96 5.53
N LYS A 133 -18.67 17.64 5.53
CA LYS A 133 -18.53 16.82 4.32
C LYS A 133 -19.33 15.53 4.46
N ASP A 134 -20.04 15.17 3.41
CA ASP A 134 -20.68 13.87 3.32
C ASP A 134 -19.66 12.76 2.99
N GLU A 135 -20.12 11.50 3.01
CA GLU A 135 -19.23 10.36 2.78
C GLU A 135 -18.55 10.39 1.41
N MET A 136 -19.26 10.87 0.38
CA MET A 136 -18.71 11.05 -0.96
C MET A 136 -17.56 12.08 -0.94
N GLY A 137 -17.76 13.22 -0.29
CA GLY A 137 -16.74 14.25 -0.12
C GLY A 137 -15.50 13.74 0.61
N LEU A 138 -15.69 12.95 1.67
CA LEU A 138 -14.56 12.34 2.40
C LEU A 138 -13.78 11.34 1.54
N ARG A 139 -14.47 10.54 0.70
CA ARG A 139 -13.82 9.62 -0.25
C ARG A 139 -13.01 10.37 -1.30
N ILE A 140 -13.52 11.49 -1.82
CA ILE A 140 -12.78 12.34 -2.75
C ILE A 140 -11.54 12.94 -2.08
N ILE A 141 -11.66 13.44 -0.86
CA ILE A 141 -10.53 13.96 -0.08
C ILE A 141 -9.47 12.88 0.15
N ALA A 142 -9.88 11.66 0.50
CA ALA A 142 -8.95 10.55 0.67
C ALA A 142 -8.13 10.28 -0.61
N LEU A 143 -8.76 10.33 -1.79
CA LEU A 143 -8.07 10.19 -3.07
C LEU A 143 -7.13 11.36 -3.37
N GLN A 144 -7.55 12.60 -3.08
CA GLN A 144 -6.76 13.81 -3.29
C GLN A 144 -5.46 13.81 -2.49
N VAL A 145 -5.43 13.15 -1.32
CA VAL A 145 -4.21 12.98 -0.52
C VAL A 145 -3.41 11.76 -0.98
N LEU A 146 -4.07 10.61 -1.11
CA LEU A 146 -3.38 9.34 -1.23
C LEU A 146 -2.78 9.13 -2.63
N LEU A 147 -3.48 9.49 -3.70
CA LEU A 147 -3.02 9.24 -5.07
C LEU A 147 -1.73 10.01 -5.40
N PRO A 148 -1.57 11.30 -5.06
CA PRO A 148 -0.30 11.99 -5.28
C PRO A 148 0.88 11.32 -4.58
N ILE A 149 0.69 10.87 -3.33
CA ILE A 149 1.72 10.14 -2.58
C ILE A 149 2.07 8.84 -3.31
N GLN A 150 1.07 8.03 -3.65
CA GLN A 150 1.25 6.75 -4.31
C GLN A 150 1.95 6.86 -5.67
N VAL A 151 1.53 7.80 -6.51
CA VAL A 151 2.12 8.01 -7.84
C VAL A 151 3.56 8.51 -7.73
N ALA A 152 3.83 9.43 -6.80
CA ALA A 152 5.18 9.92 -6.56
C ALA A 152 6.11 8.81 -6.06
N SER A 153 5.62 7.91 -5.20
CA SER A 153 6.37 6.74 -4.71
C SER A 153 6.59 5.64 -5.75
N ILE A 154 5.81 5.57 -6.84
CA ILE A 154 6.10 4.60 -7.94
C ILE A 154 7.39 4.99 -8.67
N ASN A 155 7.65 6.29 -8.84
CA ASN A 155 8.81 6.79 -9.56
C ASN A 155 9.41 8.04 -8.87
N PRO A 156 10.08 7.87 -7.72
CA PRO A 156 10.59 8.98 -6.92
C PRO A 156 11.61 9.84 -7.68
N THR A 157 12.41 9.23 -8.56
CA THR A 157 13.38 9.96 -9.40
C THR A 157 12.69 10.94 -10.35
N GLU A 158 11.67 10.49 -11.08
CA GLU A 158 10.94 11.37 -12.01
C GLU A 158 10.13 12.43 -11.24
N PHE A 159 9.57 12.07 -10.08
CA PHE A 159 8.90 13.03 -9.22
C PHE A 159 9.86 14.11 -8.69
N HIS A 160 11.09 13.73 -8.32
CA HIS A 160 12.13 14.66 -7.90
C HIS A 160 12.52 15.61 -9.05
N LEU A 161 12.70 15.10 -10.27
CA LEU A 161 12.97 15.93 -11.44
C LEU A 161 11.85 16.93 -11.75
N TYR A 162 10.60 16.52 -11.55
CA TYR A 162 9.43 17.39 -11.77
C TYR A 162 9.24 18.46 -10.68
N SER A 163 9.36 18.07 -9.41
CA SER A 163 8.94 18.90 -8.27
C SER A 163 10.09 19.54 -7.49
N GLY A 164 11.31 19.03 -7.65
CA GLY A 164 12.46 19.34 -6.80
C GLY A 164 12.42 18.67 -5.42
N ILE A 165 11.39 17.88 -5.10
CA ILE A 165 11.23 17.21 -3.80
C ILE A 165 11.82 15.81 -3.89
N ASP A 166 12.86 15.52 -3.11
CA ASP A 166 13.38 14.17 -2.95
C ASP A 166 12.59 13.44 -1.85
N LEU A 167 11.93 12.33 -2.20
CA LEU A 167 11.13 11.58 -1.24
C LEU A 167 11.96 10.68 -0.31
N HIS A 168 13.24 10.45 -0.62
CA HIS A 168 14.17 9.78 0.27
C HIS A 168 14.72 10.72 1.35
N GLU A 169 14.57 12.04 1.16
CA GLU A 169 14.88 13.03 2.18
C GLU A 169 13.63 13.27 3.05
N GLU A 170 13.71 12.85 4.33
CA GLU A 170 12.57 12.85 5.25
C GLU A 170 11.89 14.21 5.39
N ASP A 171 12.66 15.30 5.51
CA ASP A 171 12.11 16.64 5.66
C ASP A 171 11.37 17.11 4.40
N GLN A 172 11.89 16.77 3.22
CA GLN A 172 11.29 17.12 1.93
C GLN A 172 10.00 16.32 1.71
N ARG A 173 10.04 15.02 1.98
CA ARG A 173 8.86 14.15 2.02
C ARG A 173 7.79 14.66 2.98
N ASN A 174 8.18 15.02 4.21
CA ASN A 174 7.25 15.52 5.22
C ASN A 174 6.61 16.84 4.76
N SER A 175 7.38 17.71 4.11
CA SER A 175 6.88 18.95 3.50
C SER A 175 5.88 18.68 2.37
N PHE A 176 6.09 17.65 1.56
CA PHE A 176 5.14 17.22 0.54
C PHE A 176 3.81 16.76 1.15
N ILE A 177 3.85 15.91 2.18
CA ILE A 177 2.66 15.46 2.92
C ILE A 177 1.93 16.67 3.52
N HIS A 178 2.65 17.60 4.14
CA HIS A 178 2.08 18.82 4.71
C HIS A 178 1.38 19.66 3.65
N ALA A 179 2.01 19.89 2.49
CA ALA A 179 1.41 20.64 1.40
C ALA A 179 0.09 20.01 0.91
N LEU A 180 0.03 18.69 0.75
CA LEU A 180 -1.18 17.98 0.34
C LEU A 180 -2.31 18.15 1.36
N VAL A 181 -2.01 17.93 2.65
CA VAL A 181 -3.01 18.07 3.73
C VAL A 181 -3.48 19.51 3.83
N ASP A 182 -2.55 20.47 3.91
CA ASP A 182 -2.87 21.89 4.10
C ASP A 182 -3.68 22.46 2.91
N ASN A 183 -3.41 22.00 1.68
CA ASN A 183 -4.20 22.41 0.51
C ASN A 183 -5.67 22.00 0.63
N ILE A 184 -5.96 20.88 1.28
CA ILE A 184 -7.34 20.43 1.51
C ILE A 184 -7.96 21.15 2.70
N MET A 185 -7.17 21.40 3.75
CA MET A 185 -7.65 22.09 4.96
C MET A 185 -7.94 23.58 4.72
N LYS A 186 -7.28 24.21 3.75
CA LYS A 186 -7.50 25.61 3.35
C LYS A 186 -8.81 25.85 2.59
N VAL A 187 -9.52 24.80 2.16
CA VAL A 187 -10.81 24.90 1.43
C VAL A 187 -12.01 24.88 2.41
N GLN A 188 -11.79 25.26 3.68
CA GLN A 188 -12.84 25.46 4.68
C GLN A 188 -13.41 26.87 4.64
#